data_AF-U2S2A7-F1
#
_entry.id   AF-U2S2A7-F1
#
_cell.length_a   1.000
_cell.length_b   1.000
_cell.length_c   1.000
_cell.angle_alpha   90.00
_cell.angle_beta   90.00
_cell.angle_gamma   90.00
#
_symmetry.space_group_name_H-M   'P 1'
#
loop_
_entity.id
_entity.type
_entity.pdbx_description
1 polymer ?
#
loop_
_entity_poly.entity_id
_entity_poly.type
_entity_poly.pdbx_seq_one_letter_code
_entity_poly.pdbx_strand_id
1 'polypeptide(L)'
;MTAGRRPSSTGRVVAEVLDAARLSELVGREVRAARIRVKPGSSVVLALTDPGTGLADGWARVLWPDGLSKAVKAERRAAGLGLVTARRPLDGGLAGLVLQHGEIRADPRLRRPLARAGR
;
A
#
# COMPACT_ATOMS: atom_id res chain seq x y z
N MET A 1 -19.85 -9.67 30.80
CA MET A 1 -18.59 -9.82 30.04
C MET A 1 -18.92 -9.83 28.55
N THR A 2 -18.90 -8.66 27.90
CA THR A 2 -19.17 -8.54 26.46
C THR A 2 -17.93 -8.98 25.71
N ALA A 3 -18.00 -10.08 24.97
CA ALA A 3 -16.93 -10.50 24.07
C ALA A 3 -16.67 -9.36 23.07
N GLY A 4 -15.51 -8.69 23.19
CA GLY A 4 -15.14 -7.60 22.30
C GLY A 4 -15.17 -8.08 20.85
N ARG A 5 -15.94 -7.38 20.00
CA ARG A 5 -16.08 -7.71 18.57
C ARG A 5 -14.68 -7.70 17.94
N ARG A 6 -14.22 -8.85 17.44
CA ARG A 6 -12.93 -8.91 16.71
C ARG A 6 -13.00 -7.99 15.47
N PRO A 7 -11.96 -7.20 15.19
CA PRO A 7 -11.93 -6.35 14.01
C PRO A 7 -12.02 -7.20 12.73
N SER A 8 -12.76 -6.70 11.73
CA SER A 8 -12.80 -7.30 10.40
C SER A 8 -11.40 -7.34 9.78
N SER A 9 -11.20 -8.17 8.75
CA SER A 9 -9.91 -8.19 8.03
C SER A 9 -9.52 -6.79 7.54
N THR A 10 -10.48 -5.99 7.08
CA THR A 10 -10.24 -4.58 6.73
C THR A 10 -9.81 -3.74 7.94
N GLY A 11 -10.45 -3.88 9.09
CA GLY A 11 -10.06 -3.16 10.31
C GLY A 11 -8.65 -3.51 10.78
N ARG A 12 -8.28 -4.80 10.71
CA ARG A 12 -6.91 -5.26 11.01
C ARG A 12 -5.87 -4.69 10.05
N VAL A 13 -6.16 -4.68 8.74
CA VAL A 13 -5.28 -4.03 7.75
C VAL A 13 -5.09 -2.56 8.08
N VAL A 14 -6.16 -1.84 8.41
CA VAL A 14 -6.07 -0.41 8.76
C VAL A 14 -5.22 -0.20 10.01
N ALA A 15 -5.33 -1.08 11.01
CA ALA A 15 -4.49 -1.00 12.21
C ALA A 15 -3.00 -1.20 11.88
N GLU A 16 -2.66 -2.23 11.10
CA GLU A 16 -1.26 -2.51 10.71
C GLU A 16 -0.61 -1.37 9.92
N VAL A 17 -1.37 -0.70 9.04
CA VAL A 17 -0.81 0.38 8.20
C VAL A 17 -0.82 1.74 8.89
N LEU A 18 -1.52 1.88 10.02
CA LEU A 18 -1.46 3.06 10.89
C LEU A 18 -0.31 2.96 11.89
N ASP A 19 0.13 1.75 12.23
CA ASP A 19 1.39 1.52 12.95
C ASP A 19 2.57 1.81 12.01
N ALA A 20 3.26 2.92 12.28
CA ALA A 20 4.37 3.38 11.44
C ALA A 20 5.57 2.43 11.47
N ALA A 21 5.85 1.78 12.61
CA ALA A 21 6.97 0.84 12.72
C ALA A 21 6.66 -0.41 11.89
N ARG A 22 5.45 -0.94 12.02
CA ARG A 22 4.99 -2.09 11.24
C ARG A 22 4.92 -1.80 9.75
N LEU A 23 4.39 -0.63 9.36
CA LEU A 23 4.35 -0.22 7.96
C LEU A 23 5.77 -0.08 7.38
N SER A 24 6.69 0.51 8.14
CA SER A 24 8.10 0.66 7.73
C SER A 24 8.78 -0.69 7.53
N GLU A 25 8.55 -1.65 8.44
CA GLU A 25 9.05 -3.02 8.29
C GLU A 25 8.53 -3.67 7.00
N LEU A 26 7.23 -3.54 6.73
CA LEU A 26 6.60 -4.14 5.55
C LEU A 26 7.09 -3.51 4.24
N VAL A 27 7.39 -2.20 4.26
CA VAL A 27 7.90 -1.42 3.11
C VAL A 27 9.42 -1.55 2.96
N GLY A 28 10.14 -1.92 4.02
CA GLY A 28 11.60 -2.07 4.05
C GLY A 28 12.38 -0.76 4.21
N ARG A 29 11.71 0.34 4.61
CA ARG A 29 12.30 1.65 4.90
C ARG A 29 11.35 2.48 5.75
N GLU A 30 11.86 3.51 6.42
CA GLU A 30 11.07 4.40 7.27
C GLU A 30 9.99 5.14 6.47
N VAL A 31 8.73 4.98 6.88
CA VAL A 31 7.56 5.64 6.30
C VAL A 31 6.45 5.81 7.32
N ARG A 32 5.54 6.75 7.05
CA ARG A 32 4.24 6.85 7.70
C ARG A 32 3.12 6.92 6.65
N ALA A 33 1.95 6.38 6.99
CA ALA A 33 0.74 6.60 6.20
C ALA A 33 0.22 8.03 6.43
N ALA A 34 0.09 8.82 5.34
CA ALA A 34 -0.44 10.19 5.41
C ALA A 34 -1.91 10.29 4.97
N ARG A 35 -2.33 9.46 4.01
CA ARG A 35 -3.74 9.39 3.57
C ARG A 35 -4.13 7.97 3.29
N ILE A 36 -5.25 7.54 3.88
CA ILE A 36 -5.78 6.19 3.74
C ILE A 36 -7.10 6.24 2.97
N ARG A 37 -7.24 5.37 1.97
CA ARG A 37 -8.51 5.11 1.30
C ARG A 37 -8.86 3.63 1.40
N VAL A 38 -10.00 3.36 2.04
CA VAL A 38 -10.49 2.01 2.27
C VAL A 38 -11.55 1.63 1.23
N LYS A 39 -11.41 0.43 0.66
CA LYS A 39 -12.46 -0.31 -0.05
C LYS A 39 -12.60 -1.67 0.65
N PRO A 40 -13.58 -1.82 1.55
CA PRO A 40 -13.72 -3.03 2.36
C PRO A 40 -13.70 -4.30 1.51
N GLY A 41 -12.95 -5.31 1.96
CA GLY A 41 -12.81 -6.61 1.27
C GLY A 41 -12.08 -6.58 -0.09
N SER A 42 -11.59 -5.42 -0.56
CA SER A 42 -10.95 -5.31 -1.87
C SER A 42 -9.56 -4.68 -1.82
N SER A 43 -9.43 -3.48 -1.23
CA SER A 43 -8.13 -2.81 -1.13
C SER A 43 -8.11 -1.72 -0.08
N VAL A 44 -6.94 -1.50 0.52
CA VAL A 44 -6.61 -0.28 1.28
C VAL A 44 -5.46 0.40 0.55
N VAL A 45 -5.58 1.70 0.24
CA VAL A 45 -4.57 2.47 -0.51
C VAL A 45 -4.03 3.58 0.39
N LEU A 46 -2.72 3.79 0.32
CA LEU A 46 -1.95 4.66 1.21
C LEU A 46 -1.09 5.62 0.38
N ALA A 47 -1.10 6.89 0.75
CA ALA A 47 0.02 7.78 0.48
C ALA A 47 1.05 7.61 1.60
N LEU A 48 2.32 7.44 1.22
CA LEU A 48 3.43 7.33 2.16
C LEU A 48 4.13 8.68 2.27
N THR A 49 4.60 9.00 3.47
CA THR A 49 5.45 10.16 3.72
C THR A 49 6.68 9.76 4.52
N ASP A 50 7.77 10.47 4.29
CA ASP A 50 8.96 10.41 5.13
C ASP A 50 8.62 10.92 6.56
N PRO A 51 8.92 10.15 7.63
CA PRO A 51 8.53 10.55 8.99
C PRO A 51 9.23 11.81 9.51
N GLY A 52 10.45 12.09 9.06
CA GLY A 52 11.26 13.22 9.56
C GLY A 52 10.90 14.55 8.91
N THR A 53 10.47 14.53 7.65
CA THR A 53 10.19 15.71 6.82
C THR A 53 8.70 15.89 6.51
N GLY A 54 7.91 14.83 6.62
CA GLY A 54 6.49 14.82 6.23
C GLY A 54 6.25 14.88 4.71
N LEU A 55 7.31 14.88 3.90
CA LEU A 55 7.21 14.95 2.44
C LEU A 55 6.69 13.64 1.86
N ALA A 56 6.02 13.75 0.71
CA ALA A 56 5.50 12.59 0.00
C ALA A 56 6.65 11.67 -0.43
N ASP A 57 6.53 10.40 -0.06
CA ASP A 57 7.58 9.42 -0.22
C ASP A 57 6.99 8.09 -0.70
N GLY A 58 6.19 8.16 -1.74
CA GLY A 58 5.64 7.00 -2.44
C GLY A 58 4.22 6.62 -2.04
N TRP A 59 3.90 5.38 -2.32
CA TRP A 59 2.55 4.84 -2.19
C TRP A 59 2.62 3.38 -1.74
N ALA A 60 1.54 2.94 -1.12
CA ALA A 60 1.32 1.54 -0.83
C ALA A 60 -0.15 1.17 -1.01
N ARG A 61 -0.42 -0.12 -1.19
CA ARG A 61 -1.75 -0.69 -1.12
C ARG A 61 -1.73 -2.09 -0.59
N VAL A 62 -2.68 -2.42 0.27
CA VAL A 62 -2.98 -3.80 0.66
C VAL A 62 -4.10 -4.31 -0.23
N LEU A 63 -3.93 -5.50 -0.77
CA LEU A 63 -4.84 -6.15 -1.71
C LEU A 63 -5.32 -7.49 -1.15
N TRP A 64 -6.62 -7.72 -1.29
CA TRP A 64 -7.22 -9.04 -1.13
C TRP A 64 -6.94 -9.90 -2.37
N PRO A 65 -7.14 -11.23 -2.31
CA PRO A 65 -6.83 -12.16 -3.41
C PRO A 65 -7.36 -11.70 -4.78
N ASP A 66 -8.60 -11.24 -4.87
CA ASP A 66 -9.23 -10.75 -6.11
C ASP A 66 -8.52 -9.53 -6.74
N GLY A 67 -7.72 -8.82 -5.93
CA GLY A 67 -6.90 -7.69 -6.32
C GLY A 67 -5.54 -8.06 -6.90
N LEU A 68 -5.07 -9.31 -6.73
CA LEU A 68 -3.69 -9.70 -7.05
C LEU A 68 -3.35 -9.55 -8.54
N SER A 69 -4.30 -9.87 -9.43
CA SER A 69 -4.14 -9.66 -10.87
C SER A 69 -3.84 -8.19 -11.22
N LYS A 70 -4.41 -7.24 -10.47
CA LYS A 70 -4.15 -5.79 -10.61
C LYS A 70 -2.77 -5.39 -10.08
N ALA A 71 -2.21 -6.15 -9.12
CA ALA A 71 -0.86 -5.96 -8.62
C ALA A 71 0.18 -6.30 -9.69
N VAL A 72 0.08 -7.51 -10.26
CA VAL A 72 0.94 -7.98 -11.36
C VAL A 72 0.84 -7.06 -12.58
N LYS A 73 -0.37 -6.60 -12.92
CA LYS A 73 -0.59 -5.62 -14.01
C LYS A 73 0.13 -4.29 -13.79
N ALA A 74 0.24 -3.86 -12.53
CA ALA A 74 0.90 -2.62 -12.15
C ALA A 74 2.43 -2.80 -12.20
N GLU A 75 2.96 -3.90 -11.66
CA GLU A 75 4.38 -4.25 -11.75
C GLU A 75 4.88 -4.29 -13.19
N ARG A 76 4.21 -5.04 -14.06
CA ARG A 76 4.59 -5.12 -15.48
C ARG A 76 4.62 -3.75 -16.16
N ARG A 77 3.72 -2.84 -15.77
CA ARG A 77 3.69 -1.47 -16.30
C ARG A 77 4.82 -0.60 -15.74
N ALA A 78 5.12 -0.74 -14.46
CA ALA A 78 6.24 -0.03 -13.84
C ALA A 78 7.56 -0.50 -14.47
N ALA A 79 7.75 -1.82 -14.60
CA ALA A 79 8.92 -2.42 -15.22
C ALA A 79 9.12 -1.95 -16.67
N GLY A 80 8.03 -1.85 -17.46
CA GLY A 80 8.09 -1.28 -18.82
C GLY A 80 8.49 0.19 -18.90
N LEU A 81 8.61 0.89 -17.77
CA LEU A 81 9.11 2.26 -17.63
C LEU A 81 10.44 2.32 -16.86
N GLY A 82 11.08 1.18 -16.59
CA GLY A 82 12.29 1.11 -15.77
C GLY A 82 12.06 1.41 -14.29
N LEU A 83 10.81 1.37 -13.82
CA LEU A 83 10.43 1.63 -12.43
C LEU A 83 10.20 0.32 -11.68
N VAL A 84 10.53 0.31 -10.39
CA VAL A 84 10.39 -0.87 -9.53
C VAL A 84 9.24 -0.67 -8.54
N THR A 85 8.47 -1.74 -8.33
CA THR A 85 7.50 -1.85 -7.24
C THR A 85 7.73 -3.16 -6.53
N ALA A 86 7.61 -3.19 -5.22
CA ALA A 86 7.76 -4.40 -4.43
C ALA A 86 6.41 -4.91 -3.93
N ARG A 87 6.36 -6.22 -3.68
CA ARG A 87 5.24 -6.90 -3.05
C ARG A 87 5.71 -7.72 -1.87
N ARG A 88 4.94 -7.70 -0.80
CA ARG A 88 5.15 -8.53 0.39
C ARG A 88 3.83 -9.18 0.81
N PRO A 89 3.75 -10.52 0.89
CA PRO A 89 2.63 -11.19 1.56
C PRO A 89 2.51 -10.70 3.01
N LEU A 90 1.28 -10.62 3.52
CA LEU A 90 1.04 -10.37 4.93
C LEU A 90 0.88 -11.68 5.69
N ASP A 91 1.23 -11.66 6.97
CA ASP A 91 1.28 -12.83 7.84
C ASP A 91 0.15 -12.84 8.89
N GLY A 92 0.07 -13.92 9.66
CA GLY A 92 -0.84 -14.04 10.81
C GLY A 92 -2.32 -13.88 10.43
N GLY A 93 -3.03 -13.03 11.16
CA GLY A 93 -4.47 -12.78 10.95
C GLY A 93 -4.82 -12.08 9.63
N LEU A 94 -3.84 -11.80 8.77
CA LEU A 94 -3.94 -11.20 7.45
C LEU A 94 -3.29 -12.07 6.35
N ALA A 95 -3.03 -13.35 6.64
CA ALA A 95 -2.53 -14.30 5.66
C ALA A 95 -3.39 -14.31 4.38
N GLY A 96 -2.72 -14.36 3.22
CA GLY A 96 -3.35 -14.32 1.90
C GLY A 96 -3.60 -12.91 1.34
N LEU A 97 -3.38 -11.86 2.13
CA LEU A 97 -3.30 -10.49 1.62
C LEU A 97 -1.88 -10.14 1.17
N VAL A 98 -1.77 -9.14 0.31
CA VAL A 98 -0.48 -8.66 -0.21
C VAL A 98 -0.39 -7.15 -0.06
N LEU A 99 0.69 -6.66 0.54
CA LEU A 99 1.12 -5.28 0.42
C LEU A 99 1.88 -5.11 -0.89
N GLN A 100 1.55 -4.10 -1.67
CA GLN A 100 2.35 -3.62 -2.79
C GLN A 100 2.71 -2.15 -2.56
N HIS A 101 3.96 -1.78 -2.81
CA HIS A 101 4.43 -0.41 -2.63
C HIS A 101 5.47 -0.02 -3.70
N GLY A 102 5.73 1.28 -3.79
CA GLY A 102 6.76 1.85 -4.66
C GLY A 102 6.85 3.36 -4.55
N GLU A 103 7.77 3.93 -5.31
CA GLU A 103 7.92 5.39 -5.44
C GLU A 103 6.72 6.04 -6.13
N ILE A 104 6.56 7.35 -5.95
CA ILE A 104 5.44 8.14 -6.50
C ILE A 104 5.31 7.96 -8.03
N ARG A 105 6.43 7.91 -8.75
CA ARG A 105 6.46 7.73 -10.22
C ARG A 105 5.86 6.40 -10.66
N ALA A 106 5.94 5.38 -9.81
CA ALA A 106 5.40 4.04 -10.07
C ALA A 106 3.93 3.89 -9.65
N ASP A 107 3.31 4.92 -9.04
CA ASP A 107 1.91 4.83 -8.59
C ASP A 107 0.97 4.61 -9.79
N PRO A 108 0.20 3.50 -9.81
CA PRO A 108 -0.74 3.20 -10.89
C PRO A 108 -1.79 4.29 -11.13
N ARG A 109 -2.13 5.10 -10.12
CA ARG A 109 -3.08 6.21 -10.21
C ARG A 109 -2.44 7.51 -10.67
N LEU A 110 -1.19 7.77 -10.29
CA LEU A 110 -0.53 9.05 -10.60
C LEU A 110 0.29 9.00 -11.89
N ARG A 111 0.70 7.83 -12.36
CA ARG A 111 1.50 7.68 -13.60
C ARG A 111 0.97 8.47 -14.79
N ARG A 112 -0.34 8.39 -15.07
CA ARG A 112 -0.97 9.11 -16.19
C ARG A 112 -0.99 10.63 -15.97
N PRO A 113 -1.48 11.14 -14.82
CA PRO A 113 -1.35 12.56 -14.48
C PRO A 113 0.10 13.09 -14.54
N LEU A 114 1.06 12.38 -13.96
CA LEU A 114 2.47 12.79 -13.94
C LEU A 114 3.07 12.86 -15.35
N ALA A 115 2.77 11.87 -16.20
CA ALA A 115 3.20 11.90 -17.60
C ALA A 115 2.54 13.03 -18.42
N ARG A 116 1.44 13.63 -17.94
CA ARG A 116 0.84 14.82 -18.56
C ARG A 116 1.44 16.12 -18.02
N ALA A 117 1.77 16.16 -16.73
CA ALA A 117 2.35 17.34 -16.08
C ALA A 117 3.84 17.56 -16.44
N GLY A 118 4.57 16.53 -16.85
CA GLY A 118 5.95 16.65 -17.34
C GLY A 118 6.08 16.92 -18.85
N ARG A 119 4.97 17.26 -19.52
CA ARG A 119 4.94 17.81 -20.88
C ARG A 119 4.72 19.32 -20.79
#